data_AF-A0A6G7Y1S5-F1
#
_entry.id   AF-A0A6G7Y1S5-F1
#
_cell.length_a   1.000
_cell.length_b   1.000
_cell.length_c   1.000
_cell.angle_alpha   90.00
_cell.angle_beta   90.00
_cell.angle_gamma   90.00
#
_symmetry.space_group_name_H-M   'P 1'
#
loop_
_entity.id
_entity.type
_entity.pdbx_description
1 polymer ?
#
loop_
_entity_poly.entity_id
_entity_poly.type
_entity_poly.pdbx_seq_one_letter_code
_entity_poly.pdbx_strand_id
1 'polypeptide(L)' 'MNSQLSTIYRLFVVDVVAEVGSMNKLSRLSGVSRQMIRRFLEDEYSMTVENLDKITNAVGYDTNYVFKKYGVAEAK' A
#
# COMPACT_ATOMS: atom_id res chain seq x y z
N MET A 1 0.33 -8.80 11.56
CA MET A 1 -0.35 -7.51 11.28
C MET A 1 -1.84 -7.74 11.48
N ASN A 2 -2.57 -6.85 12.14
CA ASN A 2 -4.03 -6.98 12.29
C ASN A 2 -4.67 -7.07 10.89
N SER A 3 -5.65 -7.97 10.69
CA SER A 3 -6.34 -8.17 9.41
C SER A 3 -6.83 -6.83 8.83
N GLN A 4 -7.38 -5.97 9.67
CA GLN A 4 -7.86 -4.64 9.32
C GLN A 4 -6.75 -3.71 8.79
N LEU A 5 -5.57 -3.72 9.41
CA LEU A 5 -4.43 -2.92 8.92
C LEU A 5 -3.99 -3.40 7.53
N SER A 6 -4.00 -4.72 7.30
CA SER A 6 -3.67 -5.30 5.99
C SER A 6 -4.66 -4.84 4.91
N THR A 7 -5.95 -4.80 5.22
CA THR A 7 -7.00 -4.29 4.32
C THR A 7 -6.80 -2.82 3.99
N ILE A 8 -6.59 -1.97 4.99
CA ILE A 8 -6.34 -0.52 4.83
C ILE A 8 -5.18 -0.27 3.87
N TYR A 9 -4.05 -0.94 4.09
CA TYR A 9 -2.87 -0.75 3.24
C TYR A 9 -3.05 -1.36 1.85
N ARG A 10 -3.83 -2.42 1.69
CA ARG A 10 -4.16 -2.92 0.35
C ARG A 10 -4.97 -1.93 -0.46
N LEU A 11 -6.03 -1.35 0.12
CA LEU A 11 -6.82 -0.30 -0.53
C LEU A 11 -5.93 0.87 -0.96
N PHE A 12 -5.03 1.30 -0.07
CA PHE A 12 -4.05 2.31 -0.38
C PHE A 12 -3.14 1.93 -1.56
N VAL A 13 -2.55 0.73 -1.55
CA VAL A 13 -1.65 0.28 -2.62
C VAL A 13 -2.39 0.14 -3.96
N VAL A 14 -3.66 -0.26 -3.96
CA VAL A 14 -4.50 -0.28 -5.17
C VAL A 14 -4.63 1.12 -5.76
N ASP A 15 -5.03 2.10 -4.94
CA ASP A 15 -5.18 3.50 -5.37
C ASP A 15 -3.86 4.05 -5.90
N VAL A 16 -2.75 3.78 -5.21
CA VAL A 16 -1.42 4.23 -5.61
C VAL A 16 -0.98 3.61 -6.93
N VAL A 17 -1.25 2.32 -7.16
CA VAL A 17 -0.95 1.68 -8.45
C VAL A 17 -1.74 2.32 -9.58
N ALA A 18 -3.01 2.67 -9.33
CA ALA A 18 -3.85 3.37 -10.29
C ALA A 18 -3.35 4.80 -10.57
N GLU A 19 -2.98 5.57 -9.53
CA GLU A 19 -2.43 6.93 -9.63
C GLU A 19 -1.10 6.95 -10.40
N VAL A 20 -0.20 6.03 -10.06
CA VAL A 20 1.12 5.92 -10.70
C VAL A 20 1.01 5.33 -12.12
N GLY A 21 -0.05 4.57 -12.40
CA GLY A 21 -0.39 3.96 -13.68
C GLY A 21 0.19 2.56 -13.91
N SER A 22 1.12 2.08 -13.07
CA SER A 22 1.58 0.68 -13.12
C SER A 22 2.34 0.24 -11.86
N MET A 23 2.27 -1.05 -11.54
CA MET A 23 3.10 -1.67 -10.49
C MET A 23 4.61 -1.59 -10.78
N ASN A 24 5.01 -1.60 -12.05
CA ASN A 24 6.43 -1.50 -12.42
C ASN A 24 7.01 -0.14 -12.06
N LYS A 25 6.25 0.93 -12.32
CA LYS A 25 6.67 2.28 -11.96
C LYS A 25 6.66 2.48 -10.44
N LEU A 26 5.62 1.98 -9.74
CA LEU A 26 5.59 2.01 -8.28
C LEU A 26 6.77 1.27 -7.64
N SER A 27 7.13 0.10 -8.19
CA SER A 27 8.28 -0.67 -7.73
C SER A 27 9.60 0.10 -7.86
N ARG A 28 9.78 0.84 -8.96
CA ARG A 28 10.96 1.70 -9.16
C ARG A 28 10.99 2.90 -8.21
N LEU A 29 9.84 3.50 -7.93
CA LEU A 29 9.74 4.67 -7.03
C LEU A 29 9.97 4.29 -5.56
N SER A 30 9.40 3.18 -5.11
CA SER A 30 9.46 2.74 -3.71
C SER A 30 10.66 1.84 -3.39
N GLY A 31 11.29 1.24 -4.39
CA GLY A 31 12.29 0.19 -4.18
C GLY A 31 11.71 -1.14 -3.69
N VAL A 32 10.37 -1.25 -3.55
CA VAL A 32 9.70 -2.51 -3.21
C VAL A 32 9.50 -3.31 -4.49
N SER A 33 9.79 -4.61 -4.45
CA SER A 33 9.71 -5.43 -5.66
C SER A 33 8.27 -5.53 -6.18
N ARG A 34 8.11 -5.46 -7.50
CA ARG A 34 6.81 -5.65 -8.17
C ARG A 34 6.12 -6.96 -7.76
N GLN A 35 6.89 -8.03 -7.54
CA GLN A 35 6.34 -9.32 -7.09
C GLN A 35 5.76 -9.23 -5.68
N MET A 36 6.41 -8.49 -4.78
CA MET A 36 5.90 -8.28 -3.42
C MET A 36 4.63 -7.42 -3.42
N ILE A 37 4.59 -6.36 -4.23
CA ILE A 37 3.39 -5.54 -4.44
C ILE A 37 2.25 -6.41 -4.95
N ARG A 38 2.49 -7.23 -5.99
CA ARG A 38 1.47 -8.13 -6.56
C ARG A 38 0.92 -9.11 -5.51
N ARG A 39 1.81 -9.82 -4.81
CA ARG A 39 1.40 -10.81 -3.79
C ARG A 39 0.64 -10.17 -2.63
N PHE A 40 1.00 -8.94 -2.26
CA PHE A 40 0.28 -8.20 -1.24
C PHE A 40 -1.14 -7.86 -1.70
N LEU A 41 -1.31 -7.43 -2.96
CA LEU A 41 -2.63 -7.14 -3.54
C LEU A 41 -3.50 -8.39 -3.72
N GLU A 42 -2.89 -9.55 -3.98
CA GLU A 42 -3.57 -10.85 -4.13
C GLU A 42 -3.86 -11.56 -2.79
N ASP A 43 -3.55 -10.95 -1.64
CA ASP A 43 -3.64 -11.57 -0.31
C ASP A 43 -2.75 -12.82 -0.11
N GLU A 44 -1.75 -13.01 -0.97
CA GLU A 44 -0.81 -14.13 -0.86
C GLU A 44 0.31 -13.85 0.15
N TYR A 45 0.46 -12.59 0.58
CA TYR A 45 1.60 -12.15 1.38
C TYR A 45 1.24 -10.96 2.27
N SER A 46 1.73 -10.97 3.51
CA SER A 46 1.71 -9.80 4.40
C SER A 46 2.97 -8.96 4.19
N MET A 47 2.80 -7.69 3.81
CA MET A 47 3.91 -6.76 3.66
C MET A 47 4.39 -6.23 5.01
N THR A 48 5.70 -5.99 5.16
CA THR A 48 6.26 -5.35 6.35
C THR A 48 5.91 -3.87 6.38
N VAL A 49 5.84 -3.29 7.59
CA VAL A 49 5.58 -1.84 7.78
C VAL A 49 6.63 -1.01 7.04
N GLU A 50 7.90 -1.39 7.08
CA GLU A 50 8.97 -0.68 6.35
C GLU A 50 8.71 -0.60 4.83
N ASN A 51 8.22 -1.67 4.21
CA ASN A 51 7.92 -1.66 2.78
C ASN A 51 6.66 -0.85 2.47
N LEU A 52 5.68 -0.85 3.37
CA LEU A 52 4.51 0.02 3.26
C LEU A 52 4.91 1.50 3.40
N ASP A 53 5.81 1.83 4.31
CA ASP A 53 6.34 3.20 4.47
C ASP A 53 7.12 3.63 3.22
N LYS A 54 7.92 2.73 2.62
CA LYS A 54 8.59 3.00 1.34
C LYS A 54 7.60 3.33 0.23
N ILE A 55 6.49 2.57 0.11
CA ILE A 55 5.45 2.85 -0.87
C ILE A 55 4.77 4.19 -0.57
N THR A 56 4.45 4.45 0.69
CA THR A 56 3.74 5.65 1.12
C THR A 56 4.56 6.91 0.87
N ASN A 57 5.84 6.89 1.24
CA ASN A 57 6.78 7.99 1.00
C ASN A 57 7.09 8.20 -0.48
N ALA A 58 7.10 7.13 -1.30
CA ALA A 58 7.40 7.23 -2.73
C ALA A 58 6.37 8.04 -3.53
N VAL A 59 5.16 8.19 -3.00
CA VAL A 59 4.10 9.04 -3.57
C VAL A 59 3.84 10.30 -2.75
N GLY A 60 4.72 10.62 -1.79
CA GLY A 60 4.64 11.84 -1.00
C GLY A 60 3.54 11.87 0.05
N TYR A 61 2.99 10.70 0.43
CA TYR A 61 2.07 10.59 1.56
C TYR A 61 2.81 10.15 2.82
N ASP A 62 2.13 10.28 3.97
CA ASP A 62 2.57 9.70 5.23
C ASP A 62 1.55 8.66 5.74
N THR A 63 1.94 7.91 6.77
CA THR A 63 1.09 6.90 7.41
C THR A 63 -0.23 7.47 7.95
N ASN A 64 -0.23 8.72 8.42
CA ASN A 64 -1.43 9.37 8.96
C ASN A 64 -2.46 9.64 7.86
N TYR A 65 -2.01 10.05 6.68
CA TYR A 65 -2.85 10.20 5.50
C TYR A 65 -3.55 8.88 5.15
N VAL A 66 -2.80 7.77 5.14
CA VAL A 66 -3.35 6.43 4.85
C VAL A 66 -4.46 6.09 5.84
N PHE A 67 -4.21 6.22 7.15
CA PHE A 67 -5.25 5.91 8.14
C PHE A 67 -6.44 6.85 8.10
N LYS A 68 -6.23 8.14 7.84
CA LYS A 68 -7.32 9.11 7.72
C LYS A 68 -8.21 8.83 6.51
N LYS A 69 -7.62 8.44 5.38
CA LYS A 69 -8.36 8.19 4.13
C LYS A 69 -9.05 6.83 4.12
N TYR A 70 -8.35 5.77 4.54
CA TYR A 70 -8.84 4.39 4.38
C TYR A 70 -9.25 3.73 5.71
N GLY A 71 -8.79 4.24 6.86
CA GLY A 71 -9.18 3.71 8.17
C GLY A 71 -10.62 4.03 8.58
N VAL A 72 -11.26 5.00 7.93
CA VAL A 72 -12.68 5.36 8.16
C VAL A 72 -13.63 4.50 7.32
N ALA A 73 -13.14 3.82 6.28
CA ALA A 73 -13.96 3.06 5.34
C ALA A 73 -14.66 1.83 5.97
N GLU A 74 -14.22 1.37 7.14
CA GLU A 74 -14.81 0.22 7.85
C GLU A 74 -15.58 0.56 9.13
N ALA A 75 -15.75 1.85 9.48
CA ALA A 75 -16.50 2.24 10.69
C ALA A 75 -18.04 2.31 10.49
N LYS A 76 -18.58 1.62 9.47
CA LYS A 76 -20.02 1.58 9.16
C LYS A 76 -20.53 0.16 9.03
#